data_AF-A0AAE0HMY5-F1
#
_entry.id   AF-A0AAE0HMY5-F1
#
_cell.length_a   1.000
_cell.length_b   1.000
_cell.length_c   1.000
_cell.angle_alpha   90.00
_cell.angle_beta   90.00
_cell.angle_gamma   90.00
#
_symmetry.space_group_name_H-M   'P 1'
#
loop_
_entity.id
_entity.type
_entity.pdbx_description
1 polymer ?
#
loop_
_entity_poly.entity_id
_entity_poly.type
_entity_poly.pdbx_seq_one_letter_code
_entity_poly.pdbx_strand_id
1 'polypeptide(L)'
;MSSRGFTFPLSMRWIAVYAFALVALLGVYLVSFSDVGYHFRNLTTHVDDSHNAPATQPPPATVTSNLPPLSSTSPTGANPAAGDPVEPLESPKPGQVKIVGLVFFGRRDLVRVLDCYLKRNLRINGGLLDEVVFAINTDIKEDLDYLDNELLPSPYYRKFTATDEHGFLGQWSAVDERDTIYIKIDDDVVFIDDGTIASVVRPLIENPSYFAVSANVVNNPALSWVHYHMGVFEPYWPEMMKPWKPSSPSSWRASELPAYKGPAEGPDNFDIDGSTPAPFTGHRWLPVRQKEKGETEDPTKFPASTLTYDPFGPSWDNWAAGAQLHYSFLQHLENNETSLYKFGIWDCHYDRVSINFIALRGGDIMDAYPFTEEDDEYFLTVEHAKKIGKHVVVAGNGLAVHFAFGPQRMANYEHGISDTDLLGRYTAYAKEMVCPFPKREVKASPLVRPSEKSRRRGPGRSR
;
A
#
# COMPACT_ATOMS: atom_id res chain seq x y z
N MET A 1 63.25 -69.45 -6.11
CA MET A 1 63.49 -68.93 -4.75
C MET A 1 62.28 -68.13 -4.31
N SER A 2 61.80 -68.39 -3.11
CA SER A 2 60.52 -67.96 -2.51
C SER A 2 60.33 -66.44 -2.44
N SER A 3 59.13 -65.94 -2.76
CA SER A 3 58.22 -65.23 -1.82
C SER A 3 56.99 -64.68 -2.58
N ARG A 4 55.80 -65.20 -2.29
CA ARG A 4 54.73 -64.64 -1.43
C ARG A 4 53.80 -63.67 -2.18
N GLY A 5 52.62 -64.20 -2.50
CA GLY A 5 51.46 -63.41 -2.90
C GLY A 5 50.87 -62.60 -1.75
N PHE A 6 50.33 -61.44 -2.09
CA PHE A 6 49.50 -60.63 -1.20
C PHE A 6 48.03 -60.86 -1.54
N THR A 7 47.34 -61.55 -0.65
CA THR A 7 45.88 -61.60 -0.58
C THR A 7 45.39 -60.36 0.17
N PHE A 8 44.49 -59.59 -0.45
CA PHE A 8 43.80 -58.50 0.24
C PHE A 8 42.78 -59.07 1.25
N PRO A 9 42.76 -58.59 2.51
CA PRO A 9 41.81 -59.06 3.51
C PRO A 9 40.37 -58.61 3.21
N LEU A 10 39.41 -59.49 3.50
CA LEU A 10 37.96 -59.33 3.31
C LEU A 10 37.34 -58.14 4.09
N SER A 11 38.11 -57.41 4.89
CA SER A 11 37.65 -56.24 5.67
C SER A 11 37.67 -54.91 4.90
N MET A 12 38.30 -54.86 3.72
CA MET A 12 38.33 -53.65 2.88
C MET A 12 37.17 -53.55 1.86
N ARG A 13 36.44 -54.65 1.63
CA ARG A 13 35.24 -54.63 0.76
C ARG A 13 34.03 -53.98 1.43
N TRP A 14 33.95 -53.98 2.75
CA TRP A 14 32.85 -53.33 3.47
C TRP A 14 33.04 -51.81 3.58
N ILE A 15 34.28 -51.31 3.63
CA ILE A 15 34.56 -49.86 3.67
C ILE A 15 34.21 -49.21 2.33
N ALA A 16 34.47 -49.88 1.20
CA ALA A 16 34.08 -49.37 -0.12
C ALA A 16 32.57 -49.40 -0.35
N VAL A 17 31.87 -50.43 0.15
CA VAL A 17 30.40 -50.54 0.03
C VAL A 17 29.69 -49.54 0.95
N TYR A 18 30.21 -49.28 2.15
CA TYR A 18 29.68 -48.22 3.03
C TYR A 18 29.99 -46.80 2.51
N ALA A 19 31.16 -46.58 1.89
CA ALA A 19 31.48 -45.30 1.27
C ALA A 19 30.59 -44.99 0.06
N PHE A 20 30.28 -46.00 -0.78
CA PHE A 20 29.33 -45.83 -1.89
C PHE A 20 27.88 -45.68 -1.43
N ALA A 21 27.47 -46.37 -0.36
CA ALA A 21 26.14 -46.19 0.23
C ALA A 21 25.96 -44.81 0.88
N LEU A 22 27.01 -44.26 1.52
CA LEU A 22 26.99 -42.90 2.08
C LEU A 22 26.97 -41.83 0.98
N VAL A 23 27.71 -42.01 -0.12
CA VAL A 23 27.69 -41.09 -1.27
C VAL A 23 26.36 -41.17 -2.03
N ALA A 24 25.73 -42.34 -2.10
CA ALA A 24 24.39 -42.48 -2.68
C ALA A 24 23.28 -41.91 -1.77
N LEU A 25 23.39 -42.06 -0.44
CA LEU A 25 22.47 -41.42 0.51
C LEU A 25 22.64 -39.90 0.56
N LEU A 26 23.88 -39.38 0.50
CA LEU A 26 24.15 -37.94 0.37
C LEU A 26 23.76 -37.39 -1.02
N GLY A 27 23.91 -38.18 -2.08
CA GLY A 27 23.49 -37.81 -3.44
C GLY A 27 21.97 -37.75 -3.59
N VAL A 28 21.23 -38.66 -2.97
CA VAL A 28 19.76 -38.63 -2.94
C VAL A 28 19.23 -37.53 -2.01
N TYR A 29 19.96 -37.19 -0.92
CA TYR A 29 19.65 -36.04 -0.07
C TYR A 29 19.92 -34.69 -0.77
N LEU A 30 20.97 -34.61 -1.61
CA LEU A 30 21.29 -33.39 -2.37
C LEU A 30 20.37 -33.18 -3.58
N VAL A 31 19.84 -34.24 -4.19
CA VAL A 31 18.86 -34.14 -5.30
C VAL A 31 17.43 -33.92 -4.80
N SER A 32 17.10 -34.31 -3.56
CA SER A 32 15.75 -34.07 -2.99
C SER A 32 15.55 -32.67 -2.41
N PHE A 33 16.61 -31.85 -2.30
CA PHE A 33 16.53 -30.43 -1.92
C PHE A 33 16.61 -29.47 -3.12
N SER A 34 16.72 -29.99 -4.35
CA SER A 34 16.76 -29.16 -5.56
C SER A 34 15.38 -28.79 -6.11
N ASP A 35 14.30 -29.43 -5.64
CA ASP A 35 12.95 -29.30 -6.24
C ASP A 35 11.85 -28.86 -5.25
N VAL A 36 12.18 -28.53 -4.00
CA VAL A 36 11.21 -27.95 -3.04
C VAL A 36 11.93 -26.92 -2.18
N GLY A 37 11.96 -25.67 -2.66
CA GLY A 37 12.60 -24.57 -1.94
C GLY A 37 12.94 -23.38 -2.82
N TYR A 38 11.93 -22.70 -3.39
CA TYR A 38 12.09 -21.31 -3.81
C TYR A 38 12.22 -20.44 -2.56
N HIS A 39 13.42 -20.43 -1.97
CA HIS A 39 13.82 -19.42 -1.01
C HIS A 39 14.34 -18.20 -1.77
N PHE A 40 13.61 -17.10 -1.61
CA PHE A 40 14.11 -15.74 -1.75
C PHE A 40 15.55 -15.66 -1.22
N ARG A 41 16.48 -15.26 -2.10
CA ARG A 41 17.87 -15.03 -1.72
C ARG A 41 17.97 -13.79 -0.84
N ASN A 42 18.67 -13.95 0.27
CA ASN A 42 19.24 -12.89 1.09
C ASN A 42 19.86 -11.78 0.23
N LEU A 43 19.31 -10.56 0.31
CA LEU A 43 20.11 -9.35 0.21
C LEU A 43 20.81 -9.12 1.55
N THR A 44 21.88 -9.86 1.79
CA THR A 44 22.99 -9.33 2.59
C THR A 44 24.00 -8.78 1.60
N THR A 45 23.78 -7.55 1.16
CA THR A 45 24.84 -6.76 0.54
C THR A 45 25.74 -6.23 1.65
N HIS A 46 27.03 -6.52 1.52
CA HIS A 46 28.06 -5.76 2.21
C HIS A 46 27.84 -4.28 1.87
N VAL A 47 27.42 -3.49 2.86
CA VAL A 47 27.45 -2.03 2.78
C VAL A 47 28.91 -1.64 2.83
N ASP A 48 29.40 -1.10 1.71
CA ASP A 48 30.68 -0.42 1.66
C ASP A 48 30.50 0.94 2.34
N ASP A 49 31.10 1.10 3.52
CA ASP A 49 30.99 2.24 4.45
C ASP A 49 31.69 3.51 3.92
N SER A 50 31.37 3.95 2.71
CA SER A 50 32.06 5.11 2.14
C SER A 50 31.24 6.09 1.33
N HIS A 51 29.91 6.21 1.50
CA HIS A 51 29.17 7.42 1.07
C HIS A 51 27.93 7.72 1.95
N ASN A 52 28.06 7.66 3.28
CA ASN A 52 27.07 8.24 4.20
C ASN A 52 27.54 9.61 4.68
N ALA A 53 27.20 10.65 3.93
CA ALA A 53 27.20 12.02 4.47
C ALA A 53 25.77 12.31 4.96
N PRO A 54 25.53 12.42 6.28
CA PRO A 54 24.21 12.78 6.79
C PRO A 54 23.84 14.18 6.29
N ALA A 55 22.59 14.32 5.82
CA ALA A 55 21.99 15.64 5.61
C ALA A 55 22.11 16.42 6.94
N THR A 56 22.84 17.54 6.88
CA THR A 56 23.11 18.37 8.04
C THR A 56 21.80 19.01 8.51
N GLN A 57 21.42 18.75 9.76
CA GLN A 57 20.31 19.44 10.41
C GLN A 57 20.57 20.96 10.39
N PRO A 58 19.56 21.80 10.09
CA PRO A 58 19.69 23.24 10.30
C PRO A 58 19.83 23.52 11.80
N PRO A 59 20.71 24.46 12.21
CA PRO A 59 20.94 24.75 13.62
C PRO A 59 19.69 25.37 14.26
N PRO A 60 19.45 25.14 15.57
CA PRO A 60 18.31 25.72 16.27
C PRO A 60 18.40 27.24 16.30
N ALA A 61 17.30 27.90 15.92
CA ALA A 61 17.18 29.35 15.93
C ALA A 61 17.44 29.89 17.35
N THR A 62 18.48 30.69 17.50
CA THR A 62 18.78 31.40 18.74
C THR A 62 17.72 32.48 18.96
N VAL A 63 16.85 32.27 19.94
CA VAL A 63 15.88 33.27 20.40
C VAL A 63 16.66 34.43 21.04
N THR A 64 16.80 35.54 20.32
CA THR A 64 17.16 36.83 20.91
C THR A 64 15.90 37.64 21.09
N SER A 65 15.51 37.80 22.35
CA SER A 65 14.41 38.64 22.80
C SER A 65 14.72 40.10 22.51
N ASN A 66 13.94 40.75 21.64
CA ASN A 66 13.75 42.21 21.64
C ASN A 66 12.46 42.55 20.88
N LEU A 67 11.33 42.54 21.60
CA LEU A 67 10.07 43.15 21.14
C LEU A 67 9.88 44.48 21.89
N PRO A 68 9.63 45.61 21.19
CA PRO A 68 9.14 46.83 21.82
C PRO A 68 7.61 46.71 22.10
N PRO A 69 7.06 47.50 23.05
CA PRO A 69 5.71 47.28 23.56
C PRO A 69 4.63 47.69 22.56
N LEU A 70 3.63 46.82 22.38
CA LEU A 70 2.41 47.09 21.62
C LEU A 70 1.52 48.09 22.39
N SER A 71 1.23 49.24 21.78
CA SER A 71 0.18 50.15 22.21
C SER A 71 -1.20 49.63 21.80
N SER A 72 -2.10 49.60 22.77
CA SER A 72 -3.49 49.19 22.69
C SER A 72 -4.36 50.12 21.84
N THR A 73 -5.04 49.56 20.84
CA THR A 73 -6.35 50.03 20.36
C THR A 73 -7.08 48.86 19.69
N SER A 74 -8.12 48.34 20.33
CA SER A 74 -9.19 47.56 19.68
C SER A 74 -10.14 48.54 18.98
N PRO A 75 -10.80 48.15 17.87
CA PRO A 75 -12.15 47.62 18.06
C PRO A 75 -12.58 46.51 17.06
N THR A 76 -13.32 45.54 17.61
CA THR A 76 -14.46 44.80 17.01
C THR A 76 -14.40 44.35 15.54
N GLY A 77 -14.42 43.02 15.33
CA GLY A 77 -14.90 42.43 14.08
C GLY A 77 -14.51 40.97 13.88
N ALA A 78 -15.49 40.07 14.04
CA ALA A 78 -15.58 38.70 13.50
C ALA A 78 -14.49 37.68 13.90
N ASN A 79 -14.92 36.62 14.61
CA ASN A 79 -14.27 35.31 14.58
C ASN A 79 -14.13 34.85 13.12
N PRO A 80 -12.96 34.34 12.67
CA PRO A 80 -12.97 33.48 11.50
C PRO A 80 -13.68 32.19 11.90
N ALA A 81 -14.86 32.01 11.31
CA ALA A 81 -15.61 30.78 11.37
C ALA A 81 -14.76 29.61 10.85
N ALA A 82 -15.12 28.42 11.31
CA ALA A 82 -14.71 27.14 10.78
C ALA A 82 -14.51 27.18 9.26
N GLY A 83 -13.41 26.59 8.80
CA GLY A 83 -13.05 26.55 7.38
C GLY A 83 -14.26 26.19 6.52
N ASP A 84 -14.46 26.99 5.48
CA ASP A 84 -15.50 26.76 4.50
C ASP A 84 -15.43 25.30 4.01
N PRO A 85 -16.59 24.63 3.80
CA PRO A 85 -16.59 23.32 3.17
C PRO A 85 -15.96 23.46 1.79
N VAL A 86 -14.81 22.82 1.60
CA VAL A 86 -14.16 22.67 0.30
C VAL A 86 -15.19 22.04 -0.63
N GLU A 87 -15.53 22.73 -1.72
CA GLU A 87 -16.45 22.20 -2.73
C GLU A 87 -16.00 20.78 -3.14
N PRO A 88 -16.93 19.85 -3.40
CA PRO A 88 -16.58 18.53 -3.91
C PRO A 88 -15.68 18.68 -5.14
N LEU A 89 -14.47 18.13 -5.08
CA LEU A 89 -13.51 18.11 -6.18
C LEU A 89 -14.20 17.57 -7.44
N GLU A 90 -14.59 18.47 -8.34
CA GLU A 90 -15.34 18.14 -9.56
C GLU A 90 -14.56 17.10 -10.36
N SER A 91 -15.14 15.92 -10.63
CA SER A 91 -14.43 14.81 -11.27
C SER A 91 -13.89 15.23 -12.65
N PRO A 92 -12.70 14.74 -13.08
CA PRO A 92 -12.22 14.97 -14.43
C PRO A 92 -13.31 14.63 -15.46
N LYS A 93 -13.54 15.50 -16.44
CA LYS A 93 -14.61 15.32 -17.43
C LYS A 93 -14.47 13.92 -18.09
N PRO A 94 -15.52 13.09 -18.11
CA PRO A 94 -15.47 11.77 -18.73
C PRO A 94 -15.07 11.86 -20.21
N GLY A 95 -14.05 11.10 -20.62
CA GLY A 95 -13.76 10.80 -22.03
C GLY A 95 -12.52 11.45 -22.67
N GLN A 96 -11.66 12.18 -21.94
CA GLN A 96 -10.47 12.82 -22.54
C GLN A 96 -9.18 12.00 -22.40
N VAL A 97 -9.07 11.13 -21.39
CA VAL A 97 -7.89 10.28 -21.12
C VAL A 97 -8.36 8.94 -20.55
N LYS A 98 -7.81 7.81 -21.05
CA LYS A 98 -8.06 6.47 -20.50
C LYS A 98 -7.28 6.33 -19.19
N ILE A 99 -7.91 5.78 -18.15
CA ILE A 99 -7.28 5.57 -16.84
C ILE A 99 -7.33 4.08 -16.50
N VAL A 100 -6.15 3.50 -16.29
CA VAL A 100 -5.96 2.07 -16.07
C VAL A 100 -5.39 1.84 -14.67
N GLY A 101 -6.02 0.97 -13.88
CA GLY A 101 -5.41 0.47 -12.65
C GLY A 101 -4.41 -0.63 -12.99
N LEU A 102 -3.18 -0.56 -12.50
CA LEU A 102 -2.16 -1.59 -12.66
C LEU A 102 -1.86 -2.19 -11.30
N VAL A 103 -2.25 -3.45 -11.11
CA VAL A 103 -2.06 -4.20 -9.86
C VAL A 103 -1.02 -5.28 -10.09
N PHE A 104 0.04 -5.28 -9.28
CA PHE A 104 1.01 -6.38 -9.26
C PHE A 104 0.45 -7.45 -8.33
N PHE A 105 -0.24 -8.43 -8.90
CA PHE A 105 -1.08 -9.39 -8.22
C PHE A 105 -0.23 -10.50 -7.59
N GLY A 106 -0.15 -10.53 -6.26
CA GLY A 106 0.58 -11.57 -5.52
C GLY A 106 -0.23 -12.28 -4.44
N ARG A 107 -1.24 -11.63 -3.84
CA ARG A 107 -1.84 -12.07 -2.56
C ARG A 107 -3.36 -12.01 -2.59
N ARG A 108 -4.00 -13.15 -2.86
CA ARG A 108 -5.47 -13.24 -3.01
C ARG A 108 -6.25 -12.61 -1.86
N ASP A 109 -5.87 -12.90 -0.62
CA ASP A 109 -6.70 -12.52 0.54
C ASP A 109 -6.74 -11.00 0.76
N LEU A 110 -5.69 -10.29 0.34
CA LEU A 110 -5.65 -8.83 0.32
C LEU A 110 -6.37 -8.28 -0.91
N VAL A 111 -6.20 -8.90 -2.08
CA VAL A 111 -6.90 -8.50 -3.31
C VAL A 111 -8.42 -8.65 -3.20
N ARG A 112 -8.92 -9.59 -2.39
CA ARG A 112 -10.36 -9.68 -2.07
C ARG A 112 -10.92 -8.42 -1.43
N VAL A 113 -10.11 -7.70 -0.64
CA VAL A 113 -10.49 -6.39 -0.09
C VAL A 113 -10.38 -5.32 -1.18
N LEU A 114 -9.24 -5.28 -1.88
CA LEU A 114 -8.96 -4.31 -2.94
C LEU A 114 -10.02 -4.35 -4.07
N ASP A 115 -10.51 -5.53 -4.46
CA ASP A 115 -11.49 -5.70 -5.54
C ASP A 115 -12.79 -4.95 -5.29
N CYS A 116 -13.25 -4.82 -4.03
CA CYS A 116 -14.41 -3.96 -3.72
C CYS A 116 -14.15 -2.50 -4.17
N TYR A 117 -12.95 -1.99 -3.93
CA TYR A 117 -12.58 -0.61 -4.29
C TYR A 117 -12.30 -0.46 -5.79
N LEU A 118 -11.65 -1.45 -6.41
CA LEU A 118 -11.44 -1.47 -7.87
C LEU A 118 -12.79 -1.43 -8.59
N LYS A 119 -13.72 -2.32 -8.23
CA LYS A 119 -15.07 -2.34 -8.80
C LYS A 119 -15.79 -1.02 -8.57
N ARG A 120 -15.78 -0.47 -7.35
CA ARG A 120 -16.39 0.84 -7.05
C ARG A 120 -15.83 1.95 -7.93
N ASN A 121 -14.53 1.90 -8.22
CA ASN A 121 -13.84 2.89 -9.03
C ASN A 121 -13.88 2.63 -10.55
N LEU A 122 -14.48 1.53 -11.02
CA LEU A 122 -14.74 1.34 -12.46
C LEU A 122 -15.77 2.35 -12.97
N ARG A 123 -15.61 2.84 -14.20
CA ARG A 123 -16.54 3.78 -14.85
C ARG A 123 -17.97 3.26 -14.89
N ILE A 124 -18.17 1.96 -15.12
CA ILE A 124 -19.52 1.35 -15.11
C ILE A 124 -20.23 1.51 -13.76
N ASN A 125 -19.47 1.65 -12.68
CA ASN A 125 -19.97 1.84 -11.32
C ASN A 125 -19.89 3.30 -10.85
N GLY A 126 -19.55 4.23 -11.74
CA GLY A 126 -19.49 5.67 -11.46
C GLY A 126 -18.12 6.21 -11.07
N GLY A 127 -17.08 5.36 -11.06
CA GLY A 127 -15.70 5.79 -10.84
C GLY A 127 -15.00 6.27 -12.12
N LEU A 128 -13.67 6.23 -12.10
CA LEU A 128 -12.80 6.78 -13.15
C LEU A 128 -11.98 5.73 -13.91
N LEU A 129 -11.84 4.52 -13.39
CA LEU A 129 -11.08 3.44 -14.02
C LEU A 129 -11.83 2.89 -15.25
N ASP A 130 -11.17 2.92 -16.39
CA ASP A 130 -11.63 2.29 -17.63
C ASP A 130 -11.38 0.78 -17.61
N GLU A 131 -10.27 0.36 -17.00
CA GLU A 131 -9.77 -1.01 -16.98
C GLU A 131 -8.88 -1.24 -15.74
N VAL A 132 -8.75 -2.49 -15.31
CA VAL A 132 -7.71 -2.92 -14.36
C VAL A 132 -6.88 -4.05 -14.96
N VAL A 133 -5.57 -3.93 -14.85
CA VAL A 133 -4.58 -4.90 -15.29
C VAL A 133 -3.99 -5.57 -14.07
N PHE A 134 -4.10 -6.89 -14.00
CA PHE A 134 -3.42 -7.70 -13.00
C PHE A 134 -2.15 -8.29 -13.62
N ALA A 135 -1.00 -7.69 -13.33
CA ALA A 135 0.31 -8.24 -13.66
C ALA A 135 0.67 -9.32 -12.62
N ILE A 136 0.96 -10.54 -13.06
CA ILE A 136 1.13 -11.68 -12.15
C ILE A 136 2.47 -11.59 -11.43
N ASN A 137 2.42 -11.65 -10.10
CA ASN A 137 3.55 -11.66 -9.17
C ASN A 137 3.51 -12.85 -8.18
N THR A 138 2.88 -13.95 -8.55
CA THR A 138 2.75 -15.16 -7.71
C THR A 138 2.70 -16.40 -8.57
N ASP A 139 3.27 -17.49 -8.04
CA ASP A 139 3.16 -18.85 -8.56
C ASP A 139 2.22 -19.73 -7.72
N ILE A 140 1.63 -19.17 -6.66
CA ILE A 140 0.70 -19.87 -5.77
C ILE A 140 -0.59 -20.16 -6.53
N LYS A 141 -0.90 -21.46 -6.65
CA LYS A 141 -2.03 -21.95 -7.44
C LYS A 141 -3.36 -21.34 -6.97
N GLU A 142 -3.58 -21.24 -5.67
CA GLU A 142 -4.82 -20.73 -5.09
C GLU A 142 -5.05 -19.24 -5.39
N ASP A 143 -3.97 -18.48 -5.57
CA ASP A 143 -4.04 -17.07 -5.96
C ASP A 143 -4.38 -16.95 -7.45
N LEU A 144 -3.72 -17.75 -8.29
CA LEU A 144 -3.99 -17.81 -9.73
C LEU A 144 -5.40 -18.30 -10.04
N ASP A 145 -5.88 -19.31 -9.31
CA ASP A 145 -7.26 -19.81 -9.43
C ASP A 145 -8.27 -18.71 -9.08
N TYR A 146 -7.99 -17.88 -8.07
CA TYR A 146 -8.86 -16.75 -7.73
C TYR A 146 -8.87 -15.69 -8.83
N LEU A 147 -7.70 -15.33 -9.36
CA LEU A 147 -7.60 -14.38 -10.47
C LEU A 147 -8.41 -14.88 -11.67
N ASP A 148 -8.17 -16.13 -12.10
CA ASP A 148 -8.77 -16.67 -13.32
C ASP A 148 -10.28 -16.93 -13.18
N ASN A 149 -10.74 -17.39 -12.01
CA ASN A 149 -12.14 -17.79 -11.82
C ASN A 149 -13.05 -16.71 -11.24
N GLU A 150 -12.52 -15.76 -10.45
CA GLU A 150 -13.34 -14.75 -9.74
C GLU A 150 -13.16 -13.33 -10.28
N LEU A 151 -11.95 -12.96 -10.74
CA LEU A 151 -11.67 -11.61 -11.24
C LEU A 151 -11.84 -11.50 -12.76
N LEU A 152 -11.18 -12.38 -13.54
CA LEU A 152 -11.17 -12.32 -15.01
C LEU A 152 -12.50 -12.61 -15.73
N PRO A 153 -13.58 -13.13 -15.10
CA PRO A 153 -14.90 -13.08 -15.71
C PRO A 153 -15.41 -11.64 -15.96
N SER A 154 -14.85 -10.64 -15.27
CA SER A 154 -15.13 -9.23 -15.53
C SER A 154 -14.47 -8.76 -16.83
N PRO A 155 -15.23 -8.19 -17.79
CA PRO A 155 -14.66 -7.68 -19.04
C PRO A 155 -13.81 -6.41 -18.86
N TYR A 156 -13.80 -5.83 -17.65
CA TYR A 156 -13.00 -4.64 -17.32
C TYR A 156 -11.64 -5.00 -16.73
N TYR A 157 -11.38 -6.29 -16.50
CA TYR A 157 -10.15 -6.79 -15.93
C TYR A 157 -9.38 -7.60 -16.97
N ARG A 158 -8.07 -7.35 -17.08
CA ARG A 158 -7.17 -8.19 -17.87
C ARG A 158 -6.03 -8.76 -17.03
N LYS A 159 -5.56 -9.92 -17.45
CA LYS A 159 -4.34 -10.55 -16.95
C LYS A 159 -3.15 -10.10 -17.78
N PHE A 160 -2.03 -9.87 -17.13
CA PHE A 160 -0.74 -9.67 -17.77
C PHE A 160 0.31 -10.61 -17.17
N THR A 161 1.06 -11.27 -18.04
CA THR A 161 2.18 -12.12 -17.63
C THR A 161 3.43 -11.55 -18.28
N ALA A 162 4.39 -11.12 -17.46
CA ALA A 162 5.68 -10.69 -17.95
C ALA A 162 6.37 -11.86 -18.66
N THR A 163 6.88 -11.62 -19.86
CA THR A 163 7.58 -12.64 -20.68
C THR A 163 9.08 -12.43 -20.73
N ASP A 164 9.56 -11.34 -20.14
CA ASP A 164 10.95 -10.90 -20.17
C ASP A 164 11.75 -11.39 -18.95
N GLU A 165 13.07 -11.43 -19.10
CA GLU A 165 14.01 -11.93 -18.09
C GLU A 165 14.27 -10.90 -16.96
N HIS A 166 13.45 -9.85 -16.85
CA HIS A 166 13.65 -8.73 -15.93
C HIS A 166 13.05 -8.94 -14.53
N GLY A 167 12.67 -10.17 -14.18
CA GLY A 167 12.15 -10.52 -12.86
C GLY A 167 10.91 -9.71 -12.48
N PHE A 168 10.88 -9.18 -11.25
CA PHE A 168 9.79 -8.35 -10.75
C PHE A 168 9.50 -7.12 -11.65
N LEU A 169 10.55 -6.48 -12.15
CA LEU A 169 10.43 -5.29 -12.99
C LEU A 169 9.77 -5.56 -14.34
N GLY A 170 9.80 -6.81 -14.80
CA GLY A 170 9.11 -7.26 -16.01
C GLY A 170 7.62 -6.88 -16.03
N GLN A 171 7.00 -6.73 -14.86
CA GLN A 171 5.59 -6.34 -14.76
C GLN A 171 5.29 -4.93 -15.28
N TRP A 172 6.29 -4.04 -15.34
CA TRP A 172 6.13 -2.71 -15.93
C TRP A 172 5.91 -2.74 -17.44
N SER A 173 6.25 -3.84 -18.12
CA SER A 173 5.91 -4.04 -19.53
C SER A 173 4.40 -4.18 -19.79
N ALA A 174 3.57 -4.28 -18.73
CA ALA A 174 2.13 -4.15 -18.81
C ALA A 174 1.65 -2.75 -19.24
N VAL A 175 2.52 -1.74 -19.13
CA VAL A 175 2.28 -0.36 -19.57
C VAL A 175 2.58 -0.27 -21.06
N ASP A 176 1.53 -0.34 -21.86
CA ASP A 176 1.58 -0.54 -23.32
C ASP A 176 0.86 0.55 -24.14
N GLU A 177 0.20 1.50 -23.48
CA GLU A 177 -0.54 2.59 -24.13
C GLU A 177 0.00 3.97 -23.75
N ARG A 178 0.57 4.69 -24.73
CA ARG A 178 1.22 5.99 -24.49
C ARG A 178 0.29 7.08 -23.97
N ASP A 179 -0.93 7.15 -24.50
CA ASP A 179 -1.92 8.20 -24.21
C ASP A 179 -2.84 7.85 -23.01
N THR A 180 -2.39 6.93 -22.16
CA THR A 180 -3.13 6.39 -21.01
C THR A 180 -2.45 6.81 -19.70
N ILE A 181 -3.26 7.06 -18.67
CA ILE A 181 -2.75 7.21 -17.29
C ILE A 181 -2.86 5.86 -16.61
N TYR A 182 -1.74 5.37 -16.07
CA TYR A 182 -1.69 4.17 -15.26
C TYR A 182 -1.61 4.56 -13.79
N ILE A 183 -2.43 3.92 -12.97
CA ILE A 183 -2.35 4.02 -11.51
C ILE A 183 -1.80 2.69 -11.03
N LYS A 184 -0.53 2.66 -10.66
CA LYS A 184 0.08 1.51 -10.01
C LYS A 184 -0.48 1.43 -8.58
N ILE A 185 -1.07 0.29 -8.26
CA ILE A 185 -1.70 0.00 -6.97
C ILE A 185 -1.08 -1.30 -6.46
N ASP A 186 -0.58 -1.32 -5.22
CA ASP A 186 -0.16 -2.57 -4.60
C ASP A 186 -1.36 -3.43 -4.24
N ASP A 187 -1.19 -4.74 -4.37
CA ASP A 187 -2.25 -5.72 -4.16
C ASP A 187 -2.72 -5.82 -2.69
N ASP A 188 -2.05 -5.11 -1.78
CA ASP A 188 -2.39 -4.93 -0.38
C ASP A 188 -2.77 -3.49 0.01
N VAL A 189 -3.22 -2.70 -0.96
CA VAL A 189 -4.04 -1.52 -0.65
C VAL A 189 -5.42 -1.99 -0.17
N VAL A 190 -5.75 -1.66 1.08
CA VAL A 190 -6.95 -2.16 1.80
C VAL A 190 -8.04 -1.09 2.00
N PHE A 191 -7.75 0.15 1.61
CA PHE A 191 -8.72 1.24 1.59
C PHE A 191 -8.35 2.28 0.53
N ILE A 192 -9.37 2.78 -0.17
CA ILE A 192 -9.27 3.89 -1.13
C ILE A 192 -10.47 4.82 -0.89
N ASP A 193 -10.21 6.09 -0.55
CA ASP A 193 -11.26 7.10 -0.42
C ASP A 193 -11.85 7.48 -1.80
N ASP A 194 -13.13 7.90 -1.84
CA ASP A 194 -13.86 8.13 -3.10
C ASP A 194 -13.18 9.18 -4.02
N GLY A 195 -12.49 10.16 -3.43
CA GLY A 195 -11.79 11.23 -4.16
C GLY A 195 -10.37 10.88 -4.62
N THR A 196 -9.83 9.71 -4.25
CA THR A 196 -8.40 9.45 -4.36
C THR A 196 -7.89 9.36 -5.78
N ILE A 197 -8.59 8.63 -6.66
CA ILE A 197 -8.18 8.53 -8.08
C ILE A 197 -8.22 9.91 -8.76
N ALA A 198 -9.27 10.70 -8.51
CA ALA A 198 -9.36 12.05 -9.05
C ALA A 198 -8.24 12.96 -8.54
N SER A 199 -7.83 12.78 -7.28
CA SER A 199 -6.79 13.58 -6.62
C SER A 199 -5.40 13.30 -7.17
N VAL A 200 -5.10 12.08 -7.64
CA VAL A 200 -3.80 11.76 -8.26
C VAL A 200 -3.79 12.03 -9.76
N VAL A 201 -4.89 11.77 -10.46
CA VAL A 201 -4.98 11.91 -11.92
C VAL A 201 -4.98 13.38 -12.36
N ARG A 202 -5.75 14.23 -11.67
CA ARG A 202 -5.94 15.62 -12.11
C ARG A 202 -4.64 16.44 -12.07
N PRO A 203 -3.86 16.46 -10.96
CA PRO A 203 -2.60 17.19 -10.95
C PRO A 203 -1.61 16.65 -11.99
N LEU A 204 -1.63 15.34 -12.27
CA LEU A 204 -0.79 14.74 -13.30
C LEU A 204 -1.17 15.24 -14.71
N ILE A 205 -2.46 15.38 -15.02
CA ILE A 205 -2.90 15.93 -16.31
C ILE A 205 -2.56 17.42 -16.42
N GLU A 206 -2.84 18.18 -15.36
CA GLU A 206 -2.76 19.64 -15.37
C GLU A 206 -1.33 20.18 -15.28
N ASN A 207 -0.38 19.39 -14.78
CA ASN A 207 1.00 19.83 -14.53
C ASN A 207 2.01 18.95 -15.30
N PRO A 208 2.53 19.42 -16.45
CA PRO A 208 3.51 18.65 -17.24
C PRO A 208 4.87 18.51 -16.55
N SER A 209 5.16 19.31 -15.52
CA SER A 209 6.37 19.20 -14.69
C SER A 209 6.33 18.04 -13.70
N TYR A 210 5.17 17.44 -13.44
CA TYR A 210 5.07 16.25 -12.61
C TYR A 210 5.30 15.00 -13.45
N PHE A 211 6.28 14.20 -13.03
CA PHE A 211 6.51 12.86 -13.56
C PHE A 211 5.43 11.91 -13.05
N ALA A 212 5.19 11.94 -11.74
CA ALA A 212 4.27 11.05 -11.06
C ALA A 212 3.53 11.77 -9.92
N VAL A 213 2.35 11.28 -9.58
CA VAL A 213 1.56 11.76 -8.44
C VAL A 213 1.17 10.56 -7.57
N SER A 214 1.76 10.47 -6.38
CA SER A 214 1.41 9.46 -5.38
C SER A 214 0.19 9.89 -4.57
N ALA A 215 -0.61 8.92 -4.09
CA ALA A 215 -1.65 9.19 -3.12
C ALA A 215 -1.08 9.45 -1.73
N ASN A 216 -1.88 10.04 -0.86
CA ASN A 216 -1.62 10.11 0.57
C ASN A 216 -1.93 8.74 1.20
N VAL A 217 -0.90 7.92 1.41
CA VAL A 217 -1.05 6.54 1.86
C VAL A 217 -0.76 6.42 3.36
N VAL A 218 -1.71 5.92 4.14
CA VAL A 218 -1.48 5.51 5.54
C VAL A 218 -0.65 4.23 5.57
N ASN A 219 0.27 4.13 6.55
CA ASN A 219 1.30 3.09 6.63
C ASN A 219 2.23 3.11 5.39
N ASN A 220 2.62 4.31 4.97
CA ASN A 220 3.70 4.56 4.00
C ASN A 220 4.95 5.08 4.74
N PRO A 221 6.18 4.78 4.31
CA PRO A 221 7.36 4.99 5.14
C PRO A 221 7.57 6.46 5.54
N ALA A 222 7.47 7.38 4.57
CA ALA A 222 7.62 8.81 4.83
C ALA A 222 6.32 9.44 5.38
N LEU A 223 5.16 9.07 4.83
CA LEU A 223 3.90 9.72 5.19
C LEU A 223 3.39 9.33 6.57
N SER A 224 3.74 8.17 7.09
CA SER A 224 3.39 7.77 8.47
C SER A 224 3.94 8.77 9.49
N TRP A 225 5.17 9.26 9.28
CA TRP A 225 5.74 10.32 10.12
C TRP A 225 4.98 11.64 9.98
N VAL A 226 4.58 12.01 8.75
CA VAL A 226 3.78 13.21 8.49
C VAL A 226 2.44 13.14 9.23
N HIS A 227 1.72 12.01 9.11
CA HIS A 227 0.46 11.77 9.80
C HIS A 227 0.61 11.87 11.32
N TYR A 228 1.64 11.24 11.90
CA TYR A 228 1.94 11.36 13.33
C TYR A 228 2.10 12.83 13.76
N HIS A 229 2.84 13.64 12.99
CA HIS A 229 3.06 15.06 13.29
C HIS A 229 1.85 15.96 12.96
N MET A 230 0.87 15.46 12.20
CA MET A 230 -0.45 16.10 12.03
C MET A 230 -1.39 15.83 13.20
N GLY A 231 -1.04 14.91 14.12
CA GLY A 231 -1.83 14.61 15.31
C GLY A 231 -3.01 13.66 15.06
N VAL A 232 -3.00 12.89 13.96
CA VAL A 232 -4.05 11.90 13.62
C VAL A 232 -3.86 10.54 14.33
N PHE A 233 -2.93 10.51 15.27
CA PHE A 233 -2.54 9.32 15.99
C PHE A 233 -3.51 9.06 17.13
N GLU A 234 -3.87 7.79 17.34
CA GLU A 234 -4.69 7.36 18.47
C GLU A 234 -3.95 6.34 19.35
N PRO A 235 -4.13 6.41 20.68
CA PRO A 235 -3.40 5.56 21.61
C PRO A 235 -4.01 4.15 21.66
N TYR A 236 -3.21 3.14 21.29
CA TYR A 236 -3.59 1.73 21.25
C TYR A 236 -2.47 0.85 21.78
N TRP A 237 -2.84 -0.24 22.44
CA TRP A 237 -1.91 -1.27 22.93
C TRP A 237 -2.39 -2.67 22.54
N PRO A 238 -1.49 -3.62 22.24
CA PRO A 238 -1.90 -4.96 21.86
C PRO A 238 -2.56 -5.71 23.02
N GLU A 239 -3.55 -6.53 22.69
CA GLU A 239 -4.12 -7.50 23.62
C GLU A 239 -3.13 -8.66 23.80
N MET A 240 -2.45 -8.69 24.95
CA MET A 240 -1.37 -9.66 25.20
C MET A 240 -1.86 -11.08 25.52
N MET A 241 -3.13 -11.26 25.88
CA MET A 241 -3.67 -12.56 26.30
C MET A 241 -4.93 -12.91 25.52
N LYS A 242 -5.00 -14.14 25.03
CA LYS A 242 -6.16 -14.63 24.30
C LYS A 242 -7.41 -14.61 25.19
N PRO A 243 -8.51 -13.95 24.78
CA PRO A 243 -9.72 -13.92 25.59
C PRO A 243 -10.34 -15.31 25.71
N TRP A 244 -10.87 -15.64 26.89
CA TRP A 244 -11.50 -16.95 27.14
C TRP A 244 -12.73 -17.19 26.28
N LYS A 245 -13.47 -16.13 25.95
CA LYS A 245 -14.55 -16.18 24.97
C LYS A 245 -13.99 -15.80 23.60
N PRO A 246 -14.28 -16.57 22.54
CA PRO A 246 -13.93 -16.17 21.19
C PRO A 246 -14.53 -14.80 20.91
N SER A 247 -13.74 -13.92 20.29
CA SER A 247 -14.24 -12.68 19.72
C SER A 247 -15.40 -13.00 18.77
N SER A 248 -16.44 -12.16 18.76
CA SER A 248 -17.43 -12.19 17.67
C SER A 248 -16.72 -11.96 16.32
N PRO A 249 -17.35 -12.30 15.17
CA PRO A 249 -16.76 -12.03 13.85
C PRO A 249 -16.19 -10.61 13.80
N SER A 250 -15.01 -10.42 13.22
CA SER A 250 -14.27 -9.15 13.26
C SER A 250 -15.14 -8.00 12.75
N SER A 251 -15.73 -7.24 13.66
CA SER A 251 -16.30 -5.93 13.33
C SER A 251 -15.14 -4.98 13.06
N TRP A 252 -15.30 -4.11 12.05
CA TRP A 252 -14.29 -3.11 11.72
C TRP A 252 -14.28 -1.93 12.68
N ARG A 253 -15.36 -1.75 13.45
CA ARG A 253 -15.56 -0.64 14.38
C ARG A 253 -14.58 -0.69 15.55
N ALA A 254 -13.93 0.43 15.81
CA ALA A 254 -13.09 0.66 16.97
C ALA A 254 -13.91 0.82 18.26
N SER A 255 -15.12 1.39 18.16
CA SER A 255 -16.01 1.60 19.31
C SER A 255 -16.43 0.30 20.01
N GLU A 256 -16.43 -0.81 19.29
CA GLU A 256 -16.75 -2.15 19.80
C GLU A 256 -15.58 -2.84 20.53
N LEU A 257 -14.36 -2.32 20.41
CA LEU A 257 -13.20 -2.84 21.13
C LEU A 257 -13.32 -2.56 22.63
N PRO A 258 -12.95 -3.51 23.51
CA PRO A 258 -12.81 -3.21 24.93
C PRO A 258 -11.66 -2.22 25.12
N ALA A 259 -11.82 -1.30 26.08
CA ALA A 259 -10.73 -0.42 26.47
C ALA A 259 -9.53 -1.23 26.98
N TYR A 260 -8.33 -0.75 26.67
CA TYR A 260 -7.10 -1.24 27.29
C TYR A 260 -7.14 -0.98 28.81
N LYS A 261 -6.71 -1.97 29.61
CA LYS A 261 -6.77 -1.94 31.09
C LYS A 261 -5.42 -2.09 31.78
N GLY A 262 -4.32 -2.15 31.02
CA GLY A 262 -2.98 -2.29 31.58
C GLY A 262 -2.34 -0.94 31.96
N PRO A 263 -1.01 -0.93 32.21
CA PRO A 263 -0.25 0.27 32.55
C PRO A 263 -0.27 1.33 31.44
N ALA A 264 -0.19 2.61 31.80
CA ALA A 264 -0.18 3.71 30.83
C ALA A 264 1.01 3.62 29.84
N GLU A 265 2.14 3.07 30.30
CA GLU A 265 3.35 2.88 29.50
C GLU A 265 3.26 1.68 28.53
N GLY A 266 2.14 0.96 28.54
CA GLY A 266 1.92 -0.23 27.73
C GLY A 266 2.02 -1.54 28.50
N PRO A 267 1.77 -2.67 27.82
CA PRO A 267 1.79 -3.99 28.44
C PRO A 267 3.19 -4.40 28.91
N ASP A 268 3.27 -5.16 29.99
CA ASP A 268 4.53 -5.72 30.46
C ASP A 268 5.19 -6.58 29.37
N ASN A 269 6.49 -6.38 29.14
CA ASN A 269 7.30 -7.08 28.13
C ASN A 269 6.83 -6.85 26.68
N PHE A 270 6.29 -5.68 26.38
CA PHE A 270 6.02 -5.25 25.01
C PHE A 270 6.85 -4.00 24.67
N ASP A 271 7.72 -4.14 23.70
CA ASP A 271 8.61 -3.07 23.22
C ASP A 271 7.96 -2.33 22.04
N ILE A 272 7.97 -0.99 22.11
CA ILE A 272 7.31 -0.13 21.13
C ILE A 272 8.00 -0.12 19.76
N ASP A 273 9.25 -0.58 19.69
CA ASP A 273 10.07 -0.66 18.47
C ASP A 273 9.72 -1.87 17.58
N GLY A 274 8.76 -2.70 18.00
CA GLY A 274 8.32 -3.88 17.25
C GLY A 274 9.23 -5.10 17.42
N SER A 275 10.22 -5.06 18.31
CA SER A 275 11.08 -6.21 18.61
C SER A 275 10.36 -7.32 19.39
N THR A 276 9.24 -7.02 20.03
CA THR A 276 8.37 -8.03 20.64
C THR A 276 7.51 -8.70 19.55
N PRO A 277 7.38 -10.05 19.53
CA PRO A 277 6.49 -10.75 18.60
C PRO A 277 5.02 -10.43 18.85
N ALA A 278 4.20 -10.60 17.81
CA ALA A 278 2.75 -10.62 17.92
C ALA A 278 2.30 -11.59 19.03
N PRO A 279 1.44 -11.18 19.98
CA PRO A 279 1.10 -12.01 21.14
C PRO A 279 0.45 -13.35 20.80
N PHE A 280 -0.43 -13.35 19.79
CA PHE A 280 -1.08 -14.52 19.23
C PHE A 280 -1.77 -14.18 17.91
N THR A 281 -2.01 -15.17 17.05
CA THR A 281 -2.76 -14.98 15.80
C THR A 281 -4.19 -14.51 16.06
N GLY A 282 -4.59 -13.45 15.36
CA GLY A 282 -5.87 -12.77 15.51
C GLY A 282 -5.97 -11.88 16.76
N HIS A 283 -4.84 -11.46 17.34
CA HIS A 283 -4.86 -10.51 18.45
C HIS A 283 -5.37 -9.14 17.99
N ARG A 284 -5.95 -8.41 18.95
CA ARG A 284 -6.47 -7.06 18.76
C ARG A 284 -5.49 -6.04 19.29
N TRP A 285 -5.63 -4.80 18.86
CA TRP A 285 -5.12 -3.65 19.60
C TRP A 285 -6.28 -2.92 20.26
N LEU A 286 -6.14 -2.63 21.54
CA LEU A 286 -7.18 -2.10 22.39
C LEU A 286 -6.98 -0.59 22.56
N PRO A 287 -8.05 0.23 22.37
CA PRO A 287 -7.95 1.67 22.53
C PRO A 287 -7.69 2.04 24.00
N VAL A 288 -6.78 2.99 24.22
CA VAL A 288 -6.63 3.65 25.52
C VAL A 288 -7.73 4.71 25.62
N ARG A 289 -8.81 4.38 26.34
CA ARG A 289 -9.93 5.32 26.54
C ARG A 289 -9.64 6.19 27.75
N GLN A 290 -9.68 7.51 27.54
CA GLN A 290 -9.53 8.49 28.60
C GLN A 290 -10.55 8.25 29.72
N LYS A 291 -10.10 8.38 30.96
CA LYS A 291 -10.97 8.23 32.14
C LYS A 291 -11.67 9.54 32.47
N GLU A 292 -10.99 10.66 32.26
CA GLU A 292 -11.52 12.00 32.51
C GLU A 292 -11.46 12.88 31.25
N LYS A 293 -12.40 13.84 31.18
CA LYS A 293 -12.52 14.75 30.04
C LYS A 293 -11.38 15.77 30.06
N GLY A 294 -10.52 15.73 29.04
CA GLY A 294 -9.41 16.68 28.88
C GLY A 294 -8.04 16.15 29.30
N GLU A 295 -7.95 14.88 29.70
CA GLU A 295 -6.67 14.17 29.76
C GLU A 295 -6.11 14.01 28.34
N THR A 296 -4.80 14.11 28.16
CA THR A 296 -4.12 13.81 26.89
C THR A 296 -3.04 12.79 27.15
N GLU A 297 -2.99 11.75 26.32
CA GLU A 297 -1.90 10.79 26.37
C GLU A 297 -0.61 11.41 25.82
N ASP A 298 0.53 11.04 26.38
CA ASP A 298 1.83 11.42 25.83
C ASP A 298 2.12 10.57 24.58
N PRO A 299 2.12 11.16 23.38
CA PRO A 299 2.27 10.39 22.14
C PRO A 299 3.66 9.77 21.99
N THR A 300 4.64 10.15 22.81
CA THR A 300 6.01 9.59 22.78
C THR A 300 6.11 8.19 23.40
N LYS A 301 5.03 7.73 24.05
CA LYS A 301 4.99 6.44 24.75
C LYS A 301 4.59 5.26 23.87
N PHE A 302 4.10 5.53 22.66
CA PHE A 302 3.46 4.54 21.82
C PHE A 302 4.31 4.17 20.61
N PRO A 303 4.10 3.00 19.99
CA PRO A 303 4.82 2.57 18.79
C PRO A 303 4.91 3.62 17.68
N ALA A 304 3.86 4.40 17.43
CA ALA A 304 3.93 5.44 16.39
C ALA A 304 4.97 6.55 16.67
N SER A 305 5.45 6.70 17.91
CA SER A 305 6.53 7.64 18.22
C SER A 305 7.88 7.26 17.60
N THR A 306 8.06 5.99 17.19
CA THR A 306 9.30 5.53 16.57
C THR A 306 9.41 5.92 15.10
N LEU A 307 8.31 6.38 14.49
CA LEU A 307 8.27 6.70 13.06
C LEU A 307 9.29 7.81 12.73
N THR A 308 9.90 7.71 11.55
CA THR A 308 10.85 8.71 11.03
C THR A 308 10.48 9.09 9.60
N TYR A 309 10.93 10.27 9.17
CA TYR A 309 10.82 10.68 7.76
C TYR A 309 11.97 10.03 6.94
N ASP A 310 11.89 8.71 6.78
CA ASP A 310 12.90 7.89 6.11
C ASP A 310 12.23 6.73 5.34
N PRO A 311 12.51 6.54 4.03
CA PRO A 311 11.97 5.41 3.26
C PRO A 311 12.31 4.02 3.82
N PHE A 312 13.38 3.90 4.61
CA PHE A 312 13.84 2.64 5.22
C PHE A 312 13.87 2.70 6.75
N GLY A 313 13.22 3.69 7.36
CA GLY A 313 13.12 3.83 8.82
C GLY A 313 12.04 2.95 9.45
N PRO A 314 11.72 3.16 10.74
CA PRO A 314 10.77 2.32 11.48
C PRO A 314 9.37 2.22 10.86
N SER A 315 8.95 3.19 10.06
CA SER A 315 7.71 3.12 9.29
C SER A 315 7.67 1.95 8.28
N TRP A 316 8.83 1.43 7.87
CA TRP A 316 8.97 0.33 6.92
C TRP A 316 9.08 -1.05 7.59
N ASP A 317 9.63 -1.15 8.81
CA ASP A 317 9.89 -2.45 9.47
C ASP A 317 9.20 -2.66 10.82
N ASN A 318 8.87 -1.60 11.56
CA ASN A 318 8.21 -1.71 12.86
C ASN A 318 6.74 -2.11 12.68
N TRP A 319 6.48 -3.42 12.82
CA TRP A 319 5.13 -3.99 12.71
C TRP A 319 4.16 -3.44 13.77
N ALA A 320 4.66 -3.08 14.95
CA ALA A 320 3.85 -2.54 16.05
C ALA A 320 3.37 -1.12 15.73
N ALA A 321 4.25 -0.27 15.18
CA ALA A 321 3.88 1.05 14.70
C ALA A 321 2.88 0.95 13.53
N GLY A 322 3.13 0.06 12.56
CA GLY A 322 2.20 -0.21 11.45
C GLY A 322 0.81 -0.62 11.95
N ALA A 323 0.74 -1.59 12.89
CA ALA A 323 -0.52 -2.01 13.48
C ALA A 323 -1.27 -0.85 14.13
N GLN A 324 -0.59 -0.05 14.95
CA GLN A 324 -1.20 1.11 15.60
C GLN A 324 -1.77 2.16 14.62
N LEU A 325 -1.05 2.44 13.53
CA LEU A 325 -1.52 3.35 12.48
C LEU A 325 -2.84 2.88 11.87
N HIS A 326 -2.99 1.57 11.63
CA HIS A 326 -4.24 1.02 11.12
C HIS A 326 -5.41 1.14 12.09
N TYR A 327 -5.20 0.90 13.39
CA TYR A 327 -6.27 1.07 14.38
C TYR A 327 -6.67 2.54 14.56
N SER A 328 -5.69 3.45 14.53
CA SER A 328 -5.96 4.90 14.52
C SER A 328 -6.81 5.29 13.31
N PHE A 329 -6.43 4.79 12.13
CA PHE A 329 -7.19 5.03 10.91
C PHE A 329 -8.61 4.48 10.98
N LEU A 330 -8.80 3.24 11.44
CA LEU A 330 -10.14 2.63 11.56
C LEU A 330 -11.02 3.38 12.56
N GLN A 331 -10.45 3.92 13.65
CA GLN A 331 -11.16 4.78 14.58
C GLN A 331 -11.64 6.08 13.92
N HIS A 332 -10.75 6.81 13.24
CA HIS A 332 -11.14 8.02 12.52
C HIS A 332 -12.10 7.73 11.36
N LEU A 333 -11.96 6.58 10.71
CA LEU A 333 -12.90 6.14 9.68
C LEU A 333 -14.30 5.94 10.25
N GLU A 334 -14.42 5.28 11.40
CA GLU A 334 -15.70 5.10 12.09
C GLU A 334 -16.32 6.44 12.51
N ASN A 335 -15.49 7.37 12.99
CA ASN A 335 -15.93 8.69 13.44
C ASN A 335 -16.21 9.67 12.30
N ASN A 336 -15.99 9.28 11.03
CA ASN A 336 -16.07 10.18 9.88
C ASN A 336 -15.09 11.37 9.96
N GLU A 337 -13.88 11.10 10.44
CA GLU A 337 -12.78 12.06 10.70
C GLU A 337 -11.59 11.86 9.75
N THR A 338 -11.75 11.13 8.65
CA THR A 338 -10.66 10.89 7.69
C THR A 338 -10.10 12.17 7.06
N SER A 339 -10.83 13.29 7.13
CA SER A 339 -10.32 14.62 6.75
C SER A 339 -9.10 15.06 7.55
N LEU A 340 -8.89 14.53 8.76
CA LEU A 340 -7.70 14.83 9.58
C LEU A 340 -6.40 14.38 8.91
N TYR A 341 -6.45 13.35 8.07
CA TYR A 341 -5.29 12.86 7.32
C TYR A 341 -4.94 13.73 6.10
N LYS A 342 -5.86 14.59 5.65
CA LYS A 342 -5.75 15.27 4.37
C LYS A 342 -4.92 16.55 4.46
N PHE A 343 -4.06 16.73 3.48
CA PHE A 343 -3.25 17.94 3.30
C PHE A 343 -3.18 18.31 1.80
N GLY A 344 -2.46 19.40 1.48
CA GLY A 344 -2.29 19.85 0.09
C GLY A 344 -1.35 18.97 -0.75
N ILE A 345 -0.78 19.55 -1.80
CA ILE A 345 0.32 18.90 -2.53
C ILE A 345 1.57 18.92 -1.66
N TRP A 346 2.23 17.77 -1.53
CA TRP A 346 3.56 17.65 -0.94
C TRP A 346 4.55 17.31 -2.03
N ASP A 347 5.47 18.22 -2.33
CA ASP A 347 6.49 18.01 -3.36
C ASP A 347 7.65 17.22 -2.74
N CYS A 348 7.84 15.98 -3.21
CA CYS A 348 8.94 15.14 -2.76
C CYS A 348 10.24 15.43 -3.51
N HIS A 349 10.21 16.32 -4.51
CA HIS A 349 11.31 16.60 -5.42
C HIS A 349 11.90 15.31 -6.01
N TYR A 350 13.07 14.90 -5.52
CA TYR A 350 13.82 13.70 -5.93
C TYR A 350 14.09 12.78 -4.72
N ASP A 351 13.26 12.87 -3.68
CA ASP A 351 13.30 11.94 -2.56
C ASP A 351 12.54 10.66 -2.91
N ARG A 352 13.00 9.53 -2.36
CA ARG A 352 12.39 8.22 -2.63
C ARG A 352 10.99 8.15 -2.01
N VAL A 353 9.99 7.84 -2.83
CA VAL A 353 8.59 7.66 -2.40
C VAL A 353 8.19 6.22 -2.67
N SER A 354 7.60 5.54 -1.68
CA SER A 354 7.03 4.22 -1.93
C SER A 354 5.81 4.32 -2.84
N ILE A 355 5.73 3.44 -3.85
CA ILE A 355 4.82 3.53 -4.99
C ILE A 355 3.51 2.75 -4.78
N ASN A 356 3.11 2.56 -3.51
CA ASN A 356 1.94 1.73 -3.15
C ASN A 356 0.65 2.14 -3.87
N PHE A 357 0.53 3.42 -4.18
CA PHE A 357 -0.56 3.99 -4.97
C PHE A 357 -0.06 5.22 -5.73
N ILE A 358 0.35 5.07 -6.99
CA ILE A 358 0.96 6.16 -7.78
C ILE A 358 0.39 6.26 -9.20
N ALA A 359 0.08 7.48 -9.64
CA ALA A 359 -0.36 7.77 -10.99
C ALA A 359 0.81 8.21 -11.87
N LEU A 360 0.89 7.64 -13.06
CA LEU A 360 1.97 7.77 -14.04
C LEU A 360 1.38 7.89 -15.45
N ARG A 361 2.06 8.60 -16.36
CA ARG A 361 1.70 8.60 -17.78
C ARG A 361 2.31 7.38 -18.47
N GLY A 362 1.54 6.69 -19.29
CA GLY A 362 2.00 5.53 -20.03
C GLY A 362 3.23 5.86 -20.89
N GLY A 363 3.18 6.97 -21.63
CA GLY A 363 4.33 7.44 -22.43
C GLY A 363 5.62 7.66 -21.63
N ASP A 364 5.51 8.25 -20.43
CA ASP A 364 6.68 8.51 -19.57
C ASP A 364 7.32 7.18 -19.10
N ILE A 365 6.52 6.17 -18.74
CA ILE A 365 7.03 4.83 -18.35
C ILE A 365 7.59 4.07 -19.55
N MET A 366 6.91 4.10 -20.69
CA MET A 366 7.36 3.43 -21.91
C MET A 366 8.69 3.99 -22.44
N ASP A 367 8.97 5.28 -22.19
CA ASP A 367 10.25 5.91 -22.55
C ASP A 367 11.35 5.61 -21.52
N ALA A 368 10.98 5.23 -20.29
CA ALA A 368 11.90 4.89 -19.20
C ALA A 368 12.27 3.40 -19.18
N TYR A 369 11.39 2.51 -19.61
CA TYR A 369 11.56 1.06 -19.57
C TYR A 369 12.44 0.53 -20.73
N PRO A 370 13.33 -0.47 -20.52
CA PRO A 370 13.62 -1.15 -19.25
C PRO A 370 14.39 -0.26 -18.26
N PHE A 371 14.12 -0.44 -16.98
CA PHE A 371 14.76 0.35 -15.93
C PHE A 371 16.22 -0.08 -15.74
N THR A 372 17.08 0.87 -15.36
CA THR A 372 18.51 0.62 -15.15
C THR A 372 18.85 0.15 -13.73
N GLU A 373 17.91 0.28 -12.81
CA GLU A 373 18.04 -0.11 -11.40
C GLU A 373 17.00 -1.18 -11.04
N GLU A 374 17.31 -2.03 -10.05
CA GLU A 374 16.42 -3.11 -9.60
C GLU A 374 15.28 -2.63 -8.68
N ASP A 375 15.47 -1.50 -7.99
CA ASP A 375 14.45 -0.83 -7.14
C ASP A 375 13.67 0.16 -8.02
N ASP A 376 12.45 -0.21 -8.43
CA ASP A 376 11.58 0.65 -9.24
C ASP A 376 11.13 1.91 -8.50
N GLU A 377 10.94 1.86 -7.18
CA GLU A 377 10.61 3.03 -6.39
C GLU A 377 11.75 4.04 -6.44
N TYR A 378 13.00 3.60 -6.23
CA TYR A 378 14.17 4.46 -6.35
C TYR A 378 14.36 4.96 -7.80
N PHE A 379 14.30 4.08 -8.78
CA PHE A 379 14.49 4.45 -10.19
C PHE A 379 13.47 5.50 -10.63
N LEU A 380 12.18 5.25 -10.41
CA LEU A 380 11.11 6.11 -10.90
C LEU A 380 11.06 7.44 -10.13
N THR A 381 11.18 7.39 -8.80
CA THR A 381 10.93 8.59 -7.97
C THR A 381 12.17 9.46 -7.75
N VAL A 382 13.36 8.88 -7.88
CA VAL A 382 14.64 9.58 -7.67
C VAL A 382 15.39 9.75 -8.99
N GLU A 383 15.89 8.65 -9.55
CA GLU A 383 16.86 8.73 -10.65
C GLU A 383 16.24 9.28 -11.93
N HIS A 384 15.18 8.63 -12.40
CA HIS A 384 14.53 8.96 -13.67
C HIS A 384 13.87 10.34 -13.60
N ALA A 385 13.11 10.62 -12.54
CA ALA A 385 12.51 11.93 -12.28
C ALA A 385 13.55 13.05 -12.36
N LYS A 386 14.70 12.88 -11.68
CA LYS A 386 15.83 13.83 -11.73
C LYS A 386 16.46 13.96 -13.10
N LYS A 387 16.66 12.84 -13.81
CA LYS A 387 17.24 12.81 -15.16
C LYS A 387 16.43 13.63 -16.16
N ILE A 388 15.10 13.57 -16.08
CA ILE A 388 14.20 14.30 -16.98
C ILE A 388 13.78 15.68 -16.44
N GLY A 389 14.22 16.05 -15.24
CA GLY A 389 13.90 17.33 -14.60
C GLY A 389 12.42 17.49 -14.25
N LYS A 390 11.73 16.38 -13.93
CA LYS A 390 10.32 16.37 -13.50
C LYS A 390 10.22 15.91 -12.04
N HIS A 391 9.20 16.35 -11.33
CA HIS A 391 9.05 16.10 -9.89
C HIS A 391 8.09 14.93 -9.63
N VAL A 392 8.27 14.26 -8.49
CA VAL A 392 7.25 13.39 -7.91
C VAL A 392 6.59 14.11 -6.74
N VAL A 393 5.26 14.10 -6.71
CA VAL A 393 4.49 14.77 -5.65
C VAL A 393 3.48 13.81 -5.02
N VAL A 394 3.08 14.08 -3.79
CA VAL A 394 1.98 13.41 -3.10
C VAL A 394 0.75 14.31 -3.14
N ALA A 395 -0.37 13.78 -3.59
CA ALA A 395 -1.67 14.42 -3.50
C ALA A 395 -2.31 14.16 -2.12
N GLY A 396 -2.06 15.05 -1.16
CA GLY A 396 -2.50 14.94 0.23
C GLY A 396 -4.01 14.71 0.44
N ASN A 397 -4.84 15.15 -0.52
CA ASN A 397 -6.29 14.96 -0.48
C ASN A 397 -6.75 13.55 -0.91
N GLY A 398 -5.91 12.81 -1.63
CA GLY A 398 -6.22 11.46 -2.10
C GLY A 398 -5.77 10.40 -1.12
N LEU A 399 -6.66 9.99 -0.21
CA LEU A 399 -6.34 9.08 0.89
C LEU A 399 -6.46 7.60 0.48
N ALA A 400 -5.45 6.81 0.80
CA ALA A 400 -5.45 5.35 0.67
C ALA A 400 -4.75 4.71 1.88
N VAL A 401 -4.87 3.40 2.04
CA VAL A 401 -4.19 2.65 3.11
C VAL A 401 -3.51 1.42 2.53
N HIS A 402 -2.21 1.31 2.78
CA HIS A 402 -1.39 0.15 2.43
C HIS A 402 -1.26 -0.76 3.65
N PHE A 403 -1.46 -2.07 3.49
CA PHE A 403 -1.57 -2.98 4.63
C PHE A 403 -0.25 -3.22 5.35
N ALA A 404 0.82 -3.58 4.64
CA ALA A 404 2.11 -3.81 5.30
C ALA A 404 3.26 -3.88 4.32
N PHE A 405 4.48 -3.61 4.79
CA PHE A 405 5.70 -3.95 4.06
C PHE A 405 6.15 -5.39 4.34
N GLY A 406 7.05 -5.92 3.50
CA GLY A 406 7.66 -7.23 3.70
C GLY A 406 8.21 -7.43 5.13
N PRO A 407 9.06 -6.51 5.66
CA PRO A 407 9.60 -6.65 7.00
C PRO A 407 8.54 -6.60 8.11
N GLN A 408 7.51 -5.76 8.00
CA GLN A 408 6.40 -5.75 8.97
C GLN A 408 5.64 -7.08 9.01
N ARG A 409 5.52 -7.78 7.87
CA ARG A 409 4.92 -9.12 7.78
C ARG A 409 5.82 -10.20 8.34
N MET A 410 7.11 -10.15 8.00
CA MET A 410 8.11 -11.16 8.34
C MET A 410 8.75 -10.95 9.73
N ALA A 411 8.43 -9.85 10.40
CA ALA A 411 8.92 -9.54 11.73
C ALA A 411 8.74 -10.72 12.69
N ASN A 412 9.75 -10.95 13.53
CA ASN A 412 9.72 -11.96 14.59
C ASN A 412 9.34 -13.37 14.10
N TYR A 413 9.90 -13.81 12.97
CA TYR A 413 9.60 -15.11 12.33
C TYR A 413 8.12 -15.23 11.90
N GLU A 414 7.64 -14.23 11.17
CA GLU A 414 6.24 -14.12 10.68
C GLU A 414 5.19 -13.85 11.77
N HIS A 415 5.64 -13.54 12.99
CA HIS A 415 4.80 -13.10 14.10
C HIS A 415 4.78 -11.57 14.20
N GLY A 416 4.27 -10.92 13.16
CA GLY A 416 4.17 -9.47 13.05
C GLY A 416 2.74 -9.00 12.76
N ILE A 417 2.62 -8.04 11.83
CA ILE A 417 1.33 -7.40 11.52
C ILE A 417 0.27 -8.37 10.94
N SER A 418 0.72 -9.43 10.27
CA SER A 418 -0.15 -10.48 9.71
C SER A 418 -0.92 -11.27 10.77
N ASP A 419 -0.42 -11.30 12.02
CA ASP A 419 -1.06 -11.99 13.15
C ASP A 419 -2.11 -11.11 13.86
N THR A 420 -2.35 -9.88 13.40
CA THR A 420 -3.43 -9.02 13.94
C THR A 420 -4.80 -9.42 13.37
N ASP A 421 -5.88 -8.90 13.94
CA ASP A 421 -7.23 -9.02 13.35
C ASP A 421 -7.52 -8.00 12.23
N LEU A 422 -6.54 -7.18 11.82
CA LEU A 422 -6.71 -6.04 10.91
C LEU A 422 -7.25 -6.44 9.53
N LEU A 423 -6.74 -7.50 8.91
CA LEU A 423 -7.25 -7.95 7.60
C LEU A 423 -8.74 -8.32 7.69
N GLY A 424 -9.14 -8.95 8.80
CA GLY A 424 -10.54 -9.23 9.10
C GLY A 424 -11.38 -7.96 9.22
N ARG A 425 -10.86 -6.92 9.87
CA ARG A 425 -11.51 -5.61 10.00
C ARG A 425 -11.68 -4.92 8.65
N TYR A 426 -10.62 -4.81 7.84
CA TYR A 426 -10.72 -4.22 6.51
C TYR A 426 -11.68 -5.00 5.61
N THR A 427 -11.68 -6.34 5.71
CA THR A 427 -12.64 -7.20 5.00
C THR A 427 -14.08 -6.90 5.42
N ALA A 428 -14.34 -6.72 6.73
CA ALA A 428 -15.67 -6.40 7.23
C ALA A 428 -16.13 -5.01 6.77
N TYR A 429 -15.25 -4.00 6.85
CA TYR A 429 -15.55 -2.65 6.33
C TYR A 429 -15.86 -2.69 4.83
N ALA A 430 -15.01 -3.34 4.03
CA ALA A 430 -15.20 -3.41 2.58
C ALA A 430 -16.54 -4.08 2.22
N LYS A 431 -16.90 -5.18 2.89
CA LYS A 431 -18.18 -5.87 2.68
C LYS A 431 -19.39 -5.04 3.09
N GLU A 432 -19.26 -4.27 4.18
CA GLU A 432 -20.37 -3.48 4.71
C GLU A 432 -20.57 -2.16 3.94
N MET A 433 -19.48 -1.47 3.58
CA MET A 433 -19.52 -0.08 3.14
C MET A 433 -19.13 0.14 1.67
N VAL A 434 -18.38 -0.79 1.07
CA VAL A 434 -17.75 -0.58 -0.24
C VAL A 434 -18.34 -1.48 -1.32
N CYS A 435 -18.37 -2.78 -1.07
CA CYS A 435 -18.88 -3.81 -1.97
C CYS A 435 -20.39 -3.73 -2.25
N PRO A 436 -21.26 -3.14 -1.40
CA PRO A 436 -22.63 -2.83 -1.80
C PRO A 436 -22.61 -1.72 -2.86
N PHE A 437 -22.28 -2.11 -4.09
CA PHE A 437 -22.26 -1.19 -5.22
C PHE A 437 -23.64 -0.53 -5.32
N PRO A 438 -23.72 0.79 -5.52
CA PRO A 438 -25.02 1.43 -5.70
C PRO A 438 -25.73 0.72 -6.86
N LYS A 439 -26.81 0.00 -6.55
CA LYS A 439 -27.72 -0.55 -7.55
C LYS A 439 -28.30 0.64 -8.31
N ARG A 440 -27.64 1.09 -9.37
CA ARG A 440 -28.32 1.98 -10.32
C ARG A 440 -29.40 1.13 -10.97
N GLU A 441 -30.65 1.49 -10.71
CA GLU A 441 -31.74 1.13 -11.61
C GLU A 441 -31.28 1.49 -13.01
N VAL A 442 -31.09 0.48 -13.84
CA VAL A 442 -30.89 0.67 -15.27
C VAL A 442 -32.23 1.22 -15.78
N LYS A 443 -32.40 2.55 -15.73
CA LYS A 443 -33.37 3.20 -16.60
C LYS A 443 -32.83 3.01 -18.00
N ALA A 444 -33.27 1.93 -18.64
CA ALA A 444 -33.07 1.70 -20.05
C ALA A 444 -33.43 3.00 -20.77
N SER A 445 -32.44 3.62 -21.41
CA SER A 445 -32.73 4.72 -22.33
C SER A 445 -33.71 4.19 -23.37
N PRO A 446 -34.84 4.85 -23.63
CA PRO A 446 -35.77 4.40 -24.64
C PRO A 446 -35.03 4.36 -25.97
N LEU A 447 -34.97 3.16 -26.56
CA LEU A 447 -34.45 2.94 -27.90
C LEU A 447 -35.06 3.97 -28.84
N VAL A 448 -34.24 4.88 -29.34
CA VAL A 448 -34.61 5.80 -30.41
C VAL A 448 -34.92 4.94 -31.63
N ARG A 449 -36.20 4.80 -31.95
CA ARG A 449 -36.63 4.18 -33.21
C ARG A 449 -36.09 5.02 -34.37
N PRO A 450 -35.58 4.42 -35.46
CA PRO A 450 -35.20 5.18 -36.64
C PRO A 450 -36.45 5.86 -37.21
N SER A 451 -36.50 7.19 -37.21
CA SER A 451 -37.58 7.93 -37.86
C SER A 451 -37.52 7.70 -39.36
N GLU A 452 -38.65 7.26 -39.92
CA GLU A 452 -38.85 7.00 -41.34
C GLU A 452 -38.38 8.13 -42.24
N LYS A 453 -37.75 7.73 -43.35
CA LYS A 453 -37.37 8.58 -44.48
C LYS A 453 -38.54 9.47 -44.90
N SER A 454 -38.40 10.78 -44.70
CA SER A 454 -39.25 11.79 -45.33
C SER A 454 -39.17 11.62 -46.86
N ARG A 455 -40.26 11.19 -47.47
CA ARG A 455 -40.46 11.17 -48.93
C ARG A 455 -40.39 12.60 -49.45
N ARG A 456 -39.38 12.90 -50.28
CA ARG A 456 -39.31 14.10 -51.13
C ARG A 456 -40.60 14.20 -51.97
N ARG A 457 -41.38 15.28 -51.78
CA ARG A 457 -42.35 15.74 -52.78
C ARG A 457 -41.63 16.69 -53.73
N GLY A 458 -41.71 16.39 -55.03
CA GLY A 458 -41.20 17.23 -56.11
C GLY A 458 -42.00 18.53 -56.30
N PRO A 459 -41.54 19.43 -57.19
CA PRO A 459 -41.98 20.80 -57.25
C PRO A 459 -43.33 20.92 -57.99
N GLY A 460 -44.32 21.55 -57.35
CA GLY A 460 -45.55 21.97 -58.01
C GLY A 460 -45.39 23.39 -58.57
N ARG A 461 -45.59 23.56 -59.88
CA ARG A 461 -45.74 24.87 -60.53
C ARG A 461 -47.07 24.91 -61.30
N SER A 462 -47.77 26.03 -61.14
CA SER A 462 -48.94 26.57 -61.87
C SER A 462 -50.27 25.80 -61.83
N ARG A 463 -51.33 26.44 -61.33
CA ARG A 463 -52.10 27.48 -62.04
C ARG A 463 -52.69 28.48 -61.05
#